data_AF-A7T8Y7-F1
#
_entry.id   AF-A7T8Y7-F1
#
_cell.length_a   1.000
_cell.length_b   1.000
_cell.length_c   1.000
_cell.angle_alpha   90.00
_cell.angle_beta   90.00
_cell.angle_gamma   90.00
#
_symmetry.space_group_name_H-M   'P 1'
#
loop_
_entity.id
_entity.type
_entity.pdbx_description
1 polymer ?
#
loop_
_entity_poly.entity_id
_entity_poly.type
_entity_poly.pdbx_seq_one_letter_code
_entity_poly.pdbx_strand_id
1 'polypeptide(L)'
;DELDFDSSSSSKQNRRFAHSVAEQKRRDAIKKGYDDLQSIVPTCQHSTSAGSPKLSKAIILQRTIEYVSFMHHQRKKHEEELEKLRKEVLALKIMKQNYEQIARAHADQPMPGQQVSEEAKFSVFKAILDNQFVTFDGTVVVNDFDSLSSGIFHWLEEYCKPQ
;
A
#
# COMPACT_ATOMS: atom_id res chain seq x y z
N ASP A 1 -77.93 -37.92 15.45
CA ASP A 1 -76.87 -37.52 14.50
C ASP A 1 -76.63 -35.99 14.46
N GLU A 2 -76.46 -35.31 15.59
CA GLU A 2 -76.17 -33.85 15.62
C GLU A 2 -74.84 -33.48 16.31
N LEU A 3 -74.15 -34.43 16.95
CA LEU A 3 -72.94 -34.15 17.74
C LEU A 3 -71.62 -34.21 16.95
N ASP A 4 -71.62 -34.70 15.70
CA ASP A 4 -70.41 -34.83 14.87
C ASP A 4 -70.13 -33.64 13.94
N PHE A 5 -71.13 -32.78 13.70
CA PHE A 5 -70.98 -31.64 12.80
C PHE A 5 -70.12 -30.52 13.41
N ASP A 6 -70.25 -30.29 14.72
CA ASP A 6 -69.61 -29.18 15.44
C ASP A 6 -68.11 -29.44 15.71
N SER A 7 -67.74 -30.68 16.06
CA SER A 7 -66.35 -31.11 16.26
C SER A 7 -65.47 -30.97 14.99
N SER A 8 -66.03 -31.30 13.82
CA SER A 8 -65.30 -31.13 12.55
C SER A 8 -65.10 -29.65 12.19
N SER A 9 -65.98 -28.75 12.65
CA SER A 9 -65.91 -27.32 12.38
C SER A 9 -64.83 -26.64 13.24
N SER A 10 -64.78 -26.99 14.52
CA SER A 10 -63.79 -26.51 15.49
C SER A 10 -62.36 -26.93 15.12
N SER A 11 -62.16 -28.20 14.74
CA SER A 11 -60.86 -28.69 14.26
C SER A 11 -60.41 -28.00 12.96
N LYS A 12 -61.32 -27.74 12.02
CA LYS A 12 -61.04 -26.94 10.81
C LYS A 12 -60.63 -25.50 11.16
N GLN A 13 -61.29 -24.88 12.14
CA GLN A 13 -60.99 -23.53 12.61
C GLN A 13 -59.63 -23.46 13.31
N ASN A 14 -59.30 -24.44 14.15
CA ASN A 14 -58.01 -24.52 14.83
C ASN A 14 -56.84 -24.70 13.83
N ARG A 15 -57.05 -25.51 12.78
CA ARG A 15 -56.07 -25.64 11.68
C ARG A 15 -55.86 -24.32 10.93
N ARG A 16 -56.92 -23.57 10.65
CA ARG A 16 -56.82 -22.25 10.00
C ARG A 16 -56.05 -21.26 10.86
N PHE A 17 -56.32 -21.24 12.16
CA PHE A 17 -55.60 -20.39 13.12
C PHE A 17 -54.11 -20.75 13.18
N ALA A 18 -53.78 -22.04 13.35
CA ALA A 18 -52.40 -22.51 13.37
C ALA A 18 -51.66 -22.17 12.07
N HIS A 19 -52.30 -22.35 10.91
CA HIS A 19 -51.74 -21.95 9.62
C HIS A 19 -51.49 -20.44 9.55
N SER A 20 -52.43 -19.61 10.02
CA SER A 20 -52.25 -18.15 10.03
C SER A 20 -51.10 -17.71 10.94
N VAL A 21 -50.93 -18.35 12.10
CA VAL A 21 -49.81 -18.05 13.02
C VAL A 21 -48.47 -18.44 12.39
N ALA A 22 -48.40 -19.62 11.78
CA ALA A 22 -47.21 -20.08 11.07
C ALA A 22 -46.83 -19.13 9.92
N GLU A 23 -47.84 -18.68 9.15
CA GLU A 23 -47.66 -17.73 8.06
C GLU A 23 -47.18 -16.36 8.56
N GLN A 24 -47.75 -15.87 9.66
CA GLN A 24 -47.33 -14.61 10.27
C GLN A 24 -45.86 -14.69 10.71
N LYS A 25 -45.47 -15.78 11.39
CA LYS A 25 -44.07 -16.02 11.78
C LYS A 25 -43.13 -16.05 10.58
N ARG A 26 -43.55 -16.66 9.47
CA ARG A 26 -42.78 -16.66 8.20
C ARG A 26 -42.59 -15.24 7.67
N ARG A 27 -43.65 -14.43 7.68
CA ARG A 27 -43.62 -13.03 7.22
C ARG A 27 -42.74 -12.15 8.10
N ASP A 28 -42.79 -12.34 9.41
CA ASP A 28 -41.96 -11.60 10.36
C ASP A 28 -40.47 -11.94 10.19
N ALA A 29 -40.15 -13.21 9.94
CA ALA A 29 -38.78 -13.62 9.62
C ALA A 29 -38.28 -12.98 8.30
N ILE A 30 -39.11 -12.93 7.27
CA ILE A 30 -38.76 -12.25 6.00
C ILE A 30 -38.57 -10.75 6.23
N LYS A 31 -39.45 -10.11 7.02
CA LYS A 31 -39.34 -8.69 7.35
C LYS A 31 -38.03 -8.39 8.07
N LYS A 32 -37.66 -9.21 9.06
CA LYS A 32 -36.36 -9.11 9.73
C LYS A 32 -35.21 -9.24 8.74
N GLY A 33 -35.27 -10.16 7.79
CA GLY A 33 -34.26 -10.29 6.73
C GLY A 33 -34.09 -9.01 5.90
N TYR A 34 -35.17 -8.28 5.61
CA TYR A 34 -35.06 -6.96 4.95
C TYR A 34 -34.40 -5.90 5.82
N ASP A 35 -34.73 -5.87 7.11
CA ASP A 35 -34.12 -4.94 8.07
C ASP A 35 -32.61 -5.24 8.20
N ASP A 36 -32.23 -6.53 8.26
CA ASP A 36 -30.83 -6.97 8.29
C ASP A 36 -30.10 -6.55 7.00
N LEU A 37 -30.68 -6.77 5.81
CA LEU A 37 -30.12 -6.31 4.54
C LEU A 37 -29.90 -4.80 4.49
N GLN A 38 -30.87 -4.01 4.96
CA GLN A 38 -30.70 -2.56 5.03
C GLN A 38 -29.54 -2.15 5.95
N SER A 39 -29.33 -2.89 7.04
CA SER A 39 -28.29 -2.61 8.02
C SER A 39 -26.88 -2.96 7.55
N ILE A 40 -26.71 -3.88 6.61
CA ILE A 40 -25.38 -4.32 6.14
C ILE A 40 -25.00 -3.78 4.76
N VAL A 41 -25.97 -3.38 3.94
CA VAL A 41 -25.72 -2.84 2.59
C VAL A 41 -25.51 -1.33 2.68
N PRO A 42 -24.30 -0.79 2.43
CA PRO A 42 -23.98 0.62 2.67
C PRO A 42 -24.87 1.60 1.89
N THR A 43 -25.24 1.23 0.68
CA THR A 43 -26.13 2.04 -0.17
C THR A 43 -27.57 2.05 0.34
N CYS A 44 -27.99 1.08 1.15
CA CYS A 44 -29.29 1.08 1.81
C CYS A 44 -29.31 1.97 3.07
N GLN A 45 -28.21 2.00 3.82
CA GLN A 45 -28.07 2.79 5.05
C GLN A 45 -28.09 4.32 4.79
N HIS A 46 -27.58 4.79 3.66
CA HIS A 46 -27.56 6.22 3.34
C HIS A 46 -28.97 6.85 3.22
N SER A 47 -29.98 6.02 2.94
CA SER A 47 -31.39 6.43 2.84
C SER A 47 -32.20 6.12 4.11
N THR A 48 -31.55 5.91 5.25
CA THR A 48 -32.20 5.80 6.56
C THR A 48 -31.88 6.98 7.48
N SER A 49 -31.36 8.09 6.93
CA SER A 49 -31.21 9.34 7.68
C SER A 49 -32.58 9.86 8.13
N ALA A 50 -32.65 10.42 9.35
CA ALA A 50 -33.90 10.87 9.95
C ALA A 50 -34.65 11.84 9.01
N GLY A 51 -35.77 11.37 8.44
CA GLY A 51 -36.60 12.13 7.49
C GLY A 51 -36.66 11.59 6.07
N SER A 52 -35.89 10.54 5.73
CA SER A 52 -35.94 9.92 4.39
C SER A 52 -37.01 8.80 4.31
N PRO A 53 -37.71 8.66 3.16
CA PRO A 53 -38.74 7.64 2.99
C PRO A 53 -38.15 6.23 3.02
N LYS A 54 -38.82 5.31 3.72
CA LYS A 54 -38.41 3.90 3.81
C LYS A 54 -38.24 3.30 2.41
N LEU A 55 -37.10 2.67 2.15
CA LEU A 55 -36.82 2.00 0.88
C LEU A 55 -37.84 0.88 0.60
N SER A 56 -38.21 0.74 -0.67
CA SER A 56 -39.06 -0.37 -1.11
C SER A 56 -38.28 -1.69 -1.11
N LYS A 57 -39.01 -2.80 -0.91
CA LYS A 57 -38.43 -4.16 -0.92
C LYS A 57 -37.65 -4.46 -2.21
N ALA A 58 -38.16 -4.01 -3.36
CA ALA A 58 -37.50 -4.20 -4.65
C ALA A 58 -36.14 -3.48 -4.71
N ILE A 59 -36.07 -2.25 -4.20
CA ILE A 59 -34.83 -1.46 -4.18
C ILE A 59 -33.81 -2.08 -3.23
N ILE A 60 -34.23 -2.57 -2.06
CA ILE A 60 -33.32 -3.26 -1.11
C ILE A 60 -32.68 -4.48 -1.78
N LEU A 61 -33.48 -5.32 -2.46
CA LEU A 61 -32.98 -6.49 -3.17
C LEU A 61 -32.01 -6.10 -4.29
N GLN A 62 -32.37 -5.11 -5.11
CA GLN A 62 -31.52 -4.63 -6.20
C GLN A 62 -30.16 -4.14 -5.69
N ARG A 63 -30.16 -3.25 -4.69
CA ARG A 63 -28.93 -2.74 -4.07
C ARG A 63 -28.10 -3.84 -3.42
N THR A 64 -28.76 -4.87 -2.86
CA THR A 64 -28.08 -6.03 -2.29
C THR A 64 -27.36 -6.84 -3.37
N ILE A 65 -28.01 -7.09 -4.51
CA ILE A 65 -27.40 -7.83 -5.65
C ILE A 65 -26.18 -7.08 -6.19
N GLU A 66 -26.31 -5.77 -6.36
CA GLU A 66 -25.21 -4.90 -6.78
C GLU A 66 -24.06 -4.94 -5.77
N TYR A 67 -24.37 -4.89 -4.47
CA TYR A 67 -23.36 -4.94 -3.43
C TYR A 67 -22.65 -6.30 -3.36
N VAL A 68 -23.36 -7.42 -3.51
CA VAL A 68 -22.75 -8.76 -3.60
C VAL A 68 -21.80 -8.84 -4.81
N SER A 69 -22.23 -8.33 -5.97
CA SER A 69 -21.40 -8.29 -7.18
C SER A 69 -20.14 -7.42 -6.98
N PHE A 70 -20.31 -6.26 -6.35
CA PHE A 70 -19.20 -5.38 -5.97
C PHE A 70 -18.22 -6.08 -5.02
N MET A 71 -18.72 -6.77 -3.98
CA MET A 71 -17.87 -7.50 -3.03
C MET A 71 -17.10 -8.64 -3.71
N HIS A 72 -17.70 -9.34 -4.67
CA HIS A 72 -16.98 -10.33 -5.48
C HIS A 72 -15.87 -9.70 -6.33
N HIS A 73 -16.14 -8.55 -6.96
CA HIS A 73 -15.13 -7.82 -7.72
C HIS A 73 -13.98 -7.34 -6.84
N GLN A 74 -14.29 -6.75 -5.67
CA GLN A 74 -13.29 -6.28 -4.71
C GLN A 74 -12.42 -7.43 -4.19
N ARG A 75 -13.03 -8.57 -3.86
CA ARG A 75 -12.29 -9.76 -3.43
C ARG A 75 -11.30 -10.22 -4.51
N LYS A 76 -11.75 -10.30 -5.77
CA LYS A 76 -10.89 -10.68 -6.90
C LYS A 76 -9.72 -9.69 -7.07
N LYS A 77 -9.99 -8.39 -6.98
CA LYS A 77 -8.95 -7.36 -7.07
C LYS A 77 -7.89 -7.53 -5.96
N HIS A 78 -8.32 -7.75 -4.72
CA HIS A 78 -7.40 -7.98 -3.61
C HIS A 78 -6.60 -9.28 -3.77
N GLU A 79 -7.21 -10.35 -4.30
CA GLU A 79 -6.49 -11.60 -4.60
C GLU A 79 -5.39 -11.38 -5.66
N GLU A 80 -5.66 -10.59 -6.70
CA GLU A 80 -4.68 -10.23 -7.74
C GLU A 80 -3.54 -9.36 -7.19
N GLU A 81 -3.85 -8.36 -6.35
CA GLU A 81 -2.86 -7.51 -5.68
C GLU A 81 -1.95 -8.33 -4.74
N LEU A 82 -2.54 -9.26 -4.00
CA LEU A 82 -1.82 -10.13 -3.08
C LEU A 82 -0.88 -11.06 -3.85
N GLU A 83 -1.33 -11.64 -4.96
CA GLU A 83 -0.49 -12.48 -5.81
C GLU A 83 0.66 -11.68 -6.45
N LYS A 84 0.41 -10.44 -6.89
CA LYS A 84 1.46 -9.54 -7.37
C LYS A 84 2.50 -9.29 -6.28
N LEU A 85 2.07 -8.95 -5.07
CA LEU A 85 2.99 -8.66 -3.96
C LEU A 85 3.81 -9.90 -3.56
N ARG A 86 3.21 -11.10 -3.60
CA ARG A 86 3.95 -12.36 -3.38
C ARG A 86 5.08 -12.55 -4.39
N LYS A 87 4.82 -12.27 -5.68
CA LYS A 87 5.84 -12.35 -6.74
C LYS A 87 6.96 -11.33 -6.53
N GLU A 88 6.62 -10.09 -6.15
CA GLU A 88 7.62 -9.06 -5.83
C GLU A 88 8.51 -9.47 -4.67
N VAL A 89 7.92 -9.97 -3.58
CA VAL A 89 8.67 -10.48 -2.42
C VAL A 89 9.59 -11.63 -2.82
N LEU A 90 9.13 -12.55 -3.67
CA LEU A 90 9.96 -13.65 -4.16
C LEU A 90 11.14 -13.13 -5.00
N ALA A 91 10.90 -12.20 -5.93
CA ALA A 91 11.94 -11.60 -6.76
C ALA A 91 13.00 -10.89 -5.89
N LEU A 92 12.57 -10.09 -4.91
CA LEU A 92 13.47 -9.41 -3.99
C LEU A 92 14.30 -10.39 -3.15
N LYS A 93 13.72 -11.50 -2.71
CA LYS A 93 14.45 -12.56 -2.00
C LYS A 93 15.54 -13.19 -2.88
N ILE A 94 15.22 -13.48 -4.14
CA ILE A 94 16.19 -14.02 -5.12
C ILE A 94 17.33 -13.02 -5.33
N MET A 95 17.01 -11.73 -5.56
CA MET A 95 18.00 -10.68 -5.73
C MET A 95 18.92 -10.57 -4.51
N LYS A 96 18.34 -10.50 -3.31
CA LYS A 96 19.10 -10.46 -2.05
C LYS A 96 20.05 -11.66 -1.95
N GLN A 97 19.56 -12.87 -2.19
CA GLN A 97 20.38 -14.08 -2.13
C GLN A 97 21.53 -14.03 -3.14
N ASN A 98 21.30 -13.52 -4.34
CA ASN A 98 22.33 -13.36 -5.36
C ASN A 98 23.41 -12.34 -4.91
N TYR A 99 23.02 -11.18 -4.39
CA TYR A 99 23.97 -10.21 -3.84
C TYR A 99 24.77 -10.76 -2.66
N GLU A 100 24.14 -11.53 -1.77
CA GLU A 100 24.84 -12.19 -0.66
C GLU A 100 25.86 -13.24 -1.15
N GLN A 101 25.59 -13.92 -2.27
CA GLN A 101 26.55 -14.84 -2.88
C GLN A 101 27.73 -14.08 -3.51
N ILE A 102 27.45 -12.99 -4.24
CA ILE A 102 28.49 -12.13 -4.82
C ILE A 102 29.38 -11.55 -3.72
N ALA A 103 28.78 -11.00 -2.66
CA ALA A 103 29.52 -10.44 -1.52
C ALA A 103 30.43 -11.48 -0.84
N ARG A 104 29.95 -12.71 -0.66
CA ARG A 104 30.76 -13.83 -0.13
C ARG A 104 31.90 -14.22 -1.06
N ALA A 105 31.64 -14.35 -2.36
CA ALA A 105 32.68 -14.67 -3.34
C ALA A 105 33.78 -13.61 -3.40
N HIS A 106 33.45 -12.33 -3.23
CA HIS A 106 34.43 -11.25 -3.11
C HIS A 106 35.15 -11.23 -1.76
N ALA A 107 34.52 -11.68 -0.68
CA ALA A 107 35.17 -11.82 0.62
C ALA A 107 36.17 -12.98 0.66
N ASP A 108 35.90 -14.07 -0.06
CA ASP A 108 36.74 -15.28 -0.12
C ASP A 108 37.81 -15.23 -1.23
N GLN A 109 37.80 -14.24 -2.12
CA GLN A 109 38.88 -14.01 -3.07
C GLN A 109 40.03 -13.22 -2.41
N PRO A 110 41.27 -13.75 -2.34
CA PRO A 110 42.44 -12.91 -2.13
C PRO A 110 42.60 -12.02 -3.38
N MET A 111 42.13 -10.78 -3.30
CA MET A 111 42.19 -9.79 -4.39
C MET A 111 43.58 -9.75 -5.05
N PRO A 112 43.77 -10.20 -6.31
CA PRO A 112 44.89 -9.80 -7.13
C PRO A 112 44.48 -8.52 -7.85
N GLY A 113 44.43 -7.43 -7.07
CA GLY A 113 43.90 -6.15 -7.52
C GLY A 113 44.05 -5.16 -6.39
N GLN A 114 45.24 -4.58 -6.32
CA GLN A 114 45.72 -3.70 -5.26
C GLN A 114 44.69 -2.61 -4.96
N GLN A 115 43.90 -2.80 -3.89
CA GLN A 115 43.23 -1.69 -3.24
C GLN A 115 44.34 -0.76 -2.78
N VAL A 116 44.53 0.34 -3.50
CA VAL A 116 45.41 1.44 -3.07
C VAL A 116 44.95 1.82 -1.67
N SER A 117 45.80 1.63 -0.66
CA SER A 117 45.39 1.84 0.73
C SER A 117 44.98 3.30 0.93
N GLU A 118 44.13 3.56 1.92
CA GLU A 118 43.69 4.92 2.24
C GLU A 118 44.88 5.85 2.52
N GLU A 119 45.98 5.31 3.07
CA GLU A 119 47.24 6.02 3.27
C GLU A 119 47.88 6.44 1.94
N ALA A 120 47.84 5.59 0.91
CA ALA A 120 48.37 5.93 -0.40
C ALA A 120 47.50 6.99 -1.11
N LYS A 121 46.16 6.90 -0.98
CA LYS A 121 45.26 7.96 -1.48
C LYS A 121 45.51 9.28 -0.77
N PHE A 122 45.64 9.25 0.56
CA PHE A 122 45.94 10.42 1.38
C PHE A 122 47.31 11.02 1.02
N SER A 123 48.33 10.19 0.81
CA SER A 123 49.66 10.66 0.40
C SER A 123 49.65 11.37 -0.95
N VAL A 124 48.88 10.86 -1.92
CA VAL A 124 48.74 11.51 -3.24
C VAL A 124 48.00 12.84 -3.10
N PHE A 125 46.87 12.85 -2.38
CA PHE A 125 46.10 14.08 -2.16
C PHE A 125 46.92 15.15 -1.43
N LYS A 126 47.65 14.75 -0.38
CA LYS A 126 48.56 15.62 0.36
C LYS A 126 49.65 16.19 -0.56
N ALA A 127 50.28 15.36 -1.39
CA ALA A 127 51.32 15.82 -2.32
C ALA A 127 50.77 16.84 -3.33
N ILE A 128 49.54 16.67 -3.82
CA ILE A 128 48.88 17.63 -4.71
C ILE A 128 48.65 18.96 -3.97
N LEU A 129 48.07 18.92 -2.77
CA LEU A 129 47.79 20.12 -1.98
C LEU A 129 49.07 20.86 -1.56
N ASP A 130 50.10 20.14 -1.13
CA ASP A 130 51.39 20.75 -0.76
C ASP A 130 52.02 21.45 -1.97
N ASN A 131 51.96 20.83 -3.15
CA ASN A 131 52.47 21.43 -4.38
C ASN A 131 51.70 22.72 -4.74
N GLN A 132 50.37 22.67 -4.70
CA GLN A 132 49.51 23.83 -4.96
C GLN A 132 49.70 24.94 -3.91
N PHE A 133 49.94 24.58 -2.66
CA PHE A 133 50.23 25.56 -1.61
C PHE A 133 51.56 26.28 -1.85
N VAL A 134 52.61 25.54 -2.24
CA VAL A 134 53.93 26.14 -2.55
C VAL A 134 53.84 27.10 -3.72
N THR A 135 53.10 26.76 -4.78
CA THR A 135 52.93 27.68 -5.93
C THR A 135 52.09 28.90 -5.55
N PHE A 136 51.08 28.72 -4.70
CA PHE A 136 50.25 29.80 -4.19
C PHE A 136 51.07 30.79 -3.35
N ASP A 137 51.81 30.29 -2.35
CA ASP A 137 52.62 31.10 -1.43
C ASP A 137 53.71 31.91 -2.16
N GLY A 138 54.27 31.34 -3.24
CA GLY A 138 55.28 32.01 -4.06
C GLY A 138 54.73 33.06 -5.04
N THR A 139 53.42 33.01 -5.36
CA THR A 139 52.84 33.77 -6.47
C THR A 139 51.78 34.78 -6.02
N VAL A 140 51.03 34.48 -4.96
CA VAL A 140 49.92 35.31 -4.50
C VAL A 140 50.36 36.21 -3.35
N VAL A 141 50.34 37.52 -3.58
CA VAL A 141 50.67 38.53 -2.58
C VAL A 141 49.40 38.96 -1.83
N VAL A 142 49.40 38.84 -0.50
CA VAL A 142 48.23 39.06 0.38
C VAL A 142 48.21 40.42 1.09
N ASN A 143 48.88 41.43 0.55
CA ASN A 143 49.07 42.73 1.22
C ASN A 143 47.84 43.65 1.19
N ASP A 144 47.01 43.53 0.16
CA ASP A 144 45.78 44.32 -0.05
C ASP A 144 44.83 43.56 -1.00
N PHE A 145 43.57 44.00 -1.06
CA PHE A 145 42.53 43.30 -1.82
C PHE A 145 42.77 43.29 -3.33
N ASP A 146 43.36 44.35 -3.89
CA ASP A 146 43.60 44.46 -5.33
C ASP A 146 44.75 43.54 -5.77
N SER A 147 45.83 43.52 -4.98
CA SER A 147 46.96 42.60 -5.14
C SER A 147 46.54 41.13 -4.96
N LEU A 148 45.69 40.84 -3.96
CA LEU A 148 45.19 39.51 -3.69
C LEU A 148 44.27 39.00 -4.80
N SER A 149 43.28 39.81 -5.20
CA SER A 149 42.31 39.41 -6.22
C SER A 149 42.99 39.18 -7.57
N SER A 150 43.90 40.06 -7.98
CA SER A 150 44.68 39.89 -9.22
C SER A 150 45.62 38.69 -9.17
N GLY A 151 46.31 38.48 -8.03
CA GLY A 151 47.23 37.36 -7.84
C GLY A 151 46.56 36.00 -7.86
N ILE A 152 45.37 35.87 -7.24
CA ILE A 152 44.60 34.62 -7.22
C ILE A 152 44.18 34.20 -8.64
N PHE A 153 43.67 35.14 -9.46
CA PHE A 153 43.26 34.81 -10.83
C PHE A 153 44.43 34.33 -11.68
N HIS A 154 45.57 35.03 -11.61
CA HIS A 154 46.79 34.63 -12.31
C HIS A 154 47.27 33.23 -11.88
N TRP A 155 47.32 32.98 -10.57
CA TRP A 155 47.75 31.68 -10.05
C TRP A 155 46.82 30.53 -10.47
N LEU A 156 45.50 30.73 -10.41
CA LEU A 156 44.52 29.74 -10.87
C LEU A 156 44.69 29.43 -12.35
N GLU A 157 44.87 30.46 -13.18
CA GLU A 157 45.06 30.27 -14.62
C GLU A 157 46.37 29.56 -14.94
N GLU A 158 47.45 29.77 -14.18
CA GLU A 158 48.75 29.18 -14.50
C GLU A 158 48.94 27.76 -13.92
N TYR A 159 48.46 27.50 -12.69
CA TYR A 159 48.83 26.28 -11.92
C TYR A 159 47.69 25.29 -11.68
N CYS A 160 46.43 25.65 -11.99
CA CYS A 160 45.25 24.80 -11.74
C CYS A 160 44.57 24.27 -13.01
N LYS A 161 45.23 24.28 -14.18
CA LYS A 161 44.65 23.71 -15.42
C LYS A 161 44.64 22.18 -15.36
N PRO A 162 43.52 21.51 -15.72
CA PRO A 162 43.53 20.06 -15.92
C PRO A 162 44.43 19.70 -17.12
N GLN A 163 45.29 18.70 -16.96
CA GLN A 163 45.97 18.05 -18.08
C GLN A 163 45.02 17.12 -18.83
#